data_AF-A0A7X6UQ81-F1
#
_entry.id   AF-A0A7X6UQ81-F1
#
_cell.length_a   1.000
_cell.length_b   1.000
_cell.length_c   1.000
_cell.angle_alpha   90.00
_cell.angle_beta   90.00
_cell.angle_gamma   90.00
#
_symmetry.space_group_name_H-M   'P 1'
#
loop_
_entity.id
_entity.type
_entity.pdbx_description
1 polymer ?
#
loop_
_entity_poly.entity_id
_entity_poly.type
_entity_poly.pdbx_seq_one_letter_code
_entity_poly.pdbx_strand_id
1 'polypeptide(L)'
;MKQFRTLLNDNWLFTKLDNNRSTPDNLSKRGFTPITLPHANEEVPLNYFSEKRTQFISWYKRELLTPDLPEGGRVFIDFDGVMMAAEVFVNGQQAHTHRGGFVGFSVDATPFLKSKPGSKNSLTVRVDSRLLPDIPPCGKVMDFQVFGGIYRDVWLRVTPGIYFTDLFVTTPAPLDRLKTVATTATVHNSIDADFTGSMRLDLLSSDGLLIASSELVAINLSANSVAEIETSISKLKGIKLWDVDHPNMYKARISLLAGRKVIDRYESKFGFREVVFTKEGPFLLNGKPLKLLGLNRHQIFPYIGAAAPVRLQRRDADIVKYELGSNIVRTSHYPQSPHFLDRCDEIGLLVFEEAPGWGHIGEKSWQDLFCRDVEYMIKRDRNHPSIILWGVRVNESPDHSELYSRTNTLARKLDPSRQ
;
A
#
# COMPACT_ATOMS: atom_id res chain seq x y z
N MET A 1 21.98 4.17 -5.77
CA MET A 1 21.10 5.36 -5.67
C MET A 1 19.89 4.92 -4.85
N LYS A 2 19.27 5.76 -4.00
CA LYS A 2 18.06 5.34 -3.24
C LYS A 2 16.88 5.40 -4.22
N GLN A 3 15.89 4.51 -4.11
CA GLN A 3 14.58 4.81 -4.72
C GLN A 3 14.09 6.14 -4.14
N PHE A 4 14.02 7.16 -4.98
CA PHE A 4 13.61 8.50 -4.57
C PHE A 4 12.10 8.56 -4.68
N ARG A 5 11.41 8.51 -3.54
CA ARG A 5 9.97 8.74 -3.45
C ARG A 5 9.74 10.16 -2.92
N THR A 6 9.08 11.00 -3.71
CA THR A 6 8.75 12.38 -3.37
C THR A 6 7.24 12.52 -3.25
N LEU A 7 6.77 13.06 -2.13
CA LEU A 7 5.34 13.31 -1.92
C LEU A 7 4.87 14.39 -2.90
N LEU A 8 3.79 14.10 -3.63
CA LEU A 8 3.18 15.00 -4.60
C LEU A 8 1.85 15.53 -4.09
N ASN A 9 1.71 15.89 -2.82
CA ASN A 9 0.41 16.33 -2.31
C ASN A 9 0.10 17.82 -2.54
N ASP A 10 1.12 18.65 -2.75
CA ASP A 10 0.96 20.09 -2.98
C ASP A 10 0.46 20.41 -4.40
N ASN A 11 0.28 21.69 -4.75
CA ASN A 11 0.14 22.21 -6.13
C ASN A 11 -0.80 21.43 -7.08
N TRP A 12 -1.89 20.87 -6.56
CA TRP A 12 -2.94 20.28 -7.38
C TRP A 12 -4.00 21.32 -7.69
N LEU A 13 -4.65 21.10 -8.82
CA LEU A 13 -5.78 21.83 -9.31
C LEU A 13 -6.96 20.85 -9.38
N PHE A 14 -8.12 21.25 -8.88
CA PHE A 14 -9.33 20.44 -8.87
C PHE A 14 -10.50 21.16 -9.56
N THR A 15 -11.35 20.38 -10.22
CA THR A 15 -12.63 20.88 -10.74
C THR A 15 -13.70 19.80 -10.72
N LYS A 16 -14.94 20.20 -10.43
CA LYS A 16 -16.14 19.36 -10.50
C LYS A 16 -16.68 19.39 -11.93
N LEU A 17 -16.53 18.29 -12.66
CA LEU A 17 -17.02 18.17 -14.04
C LEU A 17 -17.78 16.87 -14.20
N ASP A 18 -19.07 16.98 -13.94
CA ASP A 18 -20.01 15.88 -14.02
C ASP A 18 -20.52 15.67 -15.46
N ASN A 19 -19.61 15.46 -16.41
CA ASN A 19 -20.00 14.99 -17.74
C ASN A 19 -19.00 14.00 -18.33
N ASN A 20 -19.51 12.97 -19.01
CA ASN A 20 -18.72 11.92 -19.67
C ASN A 20 -18.02 12.38 -20.97
N ARG A 21 -18.00 13.69 -21.28
CA ARG A 21 -17.47 14.23 -22.54
C ARG A 21 -16.20 15.07 -22.37
N SER A 22 -15.77 15.30 -21.13
CA SER A 22 -14.55 16.05 -20.84
C SER A 22 -13.32 15.20 -21.18
N THR A 23 -12.33 15.81 -21.83
CA THR A 23 -11.02 15.23 -22.18
C THR A 23 -9.93 16.14 -21.63
N PRO A 24 -8.70 15.65 -21.39
CA PRO A 24 -7.59 16.49 -20.93
C PRO A 24 -7.43 17.82 -21.71
N ASP A 25 -7.70 17.80 -23.02
CA ASP A 25 -7.55 18.94 -23.91
C ASP A 25 -8.64 20.02 -23.76
N ASN A 26 -9.88 19.61 -23.44
CA ASN A 26 -11.01 20.53 -23.31
C ASN A 26 -11.21 21.13 -21.90
N LEU A 27 -10.42 20.67 -20.92
CA LEU A 27 -10.39 21.19 -19.54
C LEU A 27 -9.82 22.61 -19.43
N SER A 28 -9.02 23.04 -20.42
CA SER A 28 -8.29 24.32 -20.43
C SER A 28 -9.19 25.57 -20.38
N LYS A 29 -10.49 25.44 -20.65
CA LYS A 29 -11.45 26.56 -20.74
C LYS A 29 -12.24 26.83 -19.45
N ARG A 30 -11.91 26.20 -18.31
CA ARG A 30 -12.69 26.30 -17.06
C ARG A 30 -11.83 26.55 -15.82
N GLY A 31 -12.44 27.13 -14.79
CA GLY A 31 -11.81 27.41 -13.50
C GLY A 31 -11.48 26.13 -12.75
N PHE A 32 -10.21 25.95 -12.43
CA PHE A 32 -9.74 25.00 -11.44
C PHE A 32 -9.50 25.72 -10.11
N THR A 33 -9.73 25.02 -9.01
CA THR A 33 -9.40 25.50 -7.67
C THR A 33 -8.11 24.84 -7.19
N PRO A 34 -7.15 25.58 -6.63
CA PRO A 34 -5.98 25.00 -5.98
C PRO A 34 -6.38 24.16 -4.75
N ILE A 35 -5.80 22.98 -4.62
CA ILE A 35 -6.03 22.05 -3.50
C ILE A 35 -4.73 21.40 -3.06
N THR A 36 -4.76 20.76 -1.89
CA THR A 36 -3.69 19.91 -1.38
C THR A 36 -4.27 18.53 -1.09
N LEU A 37 -3.54 17.48 -1.45
CA LEU A 37 -3.92 16.10 -1.13
C LEU A 37 -3.50 15.72 0.31
N PRO A 38 -4.15 14.72 0.93
CA PRO A 38 -5.37 14.06 0.46
C PRO A 38 -6.56 15.02 0.37
N HIS A 39 -7.42 14.83 -0.62
CA HIS A 39 -8.53 15.74 -0.92
C HIS A 39 -9.85 14.97 -1.09
N ALA A 40 -10.87 15.39 -0.34
CA ALA A 40 -12.25 14.99 -0.56
C ALA A 40 -12.82 15.81 -1.71
N ASN A 41 -13.49 15.17 -2.67
CA ASN A 41 -14.06 15.87 -3.82
C ASN A 41 -15.15 16.90 -3.43
N GLU A 42 -15.77 16.75 -2.26
CA GLU A 42 -16.70 17.69 -1.66
C GLU A 42 -16.60 17.62 -0.13
N GLU A 43 -16.51 18.77 0.53
CA GLU A 43 -16.69 18.86 1.98
C GLU A 43 -18.17 18.69 2.32
N VAL A 44 -18.47 17.85 3.31
CA VAL A 44 -19.84 17.53 3.71
C VAL A 44 -20.18 18.16 5.06
N PRO A 45 -21.45 18.53 5.33
CA PRO A 45 -21.89 18.89 6.68
C PRO A 45 -21.64 17.77 7.68
N LEU A 46 -21.59 18.10 8.98
CA LEU A 46 -21.39 17.10 10.03
C LEU A 46 -22.45 16.00 10.01
N ASN A 47 -23.73 16.36 9.80
CA ASN A 47 -24.87 15.45 9.84
C ASN A 47 -25.87 15.76 8.70
N TYR A 48 -26.77 14.82 8.42
CA TYR A 48 -27.96 14.98 7.56
C TYR A 48 -27.70 15.44 6.12
N PHE A 49 -26.68 14.89 5.47
CA PHE A 49 -26.43 15.11 4.05
C PHE A 49 -26.68 13.84 3.24
N SER A 50 -27.04 14.00 1.95
CA SER A 50 -27.15 12.86 1.05
C SER A 50 -25.77 12.37 0.62
N GLU A 51 -25.59 11.07 0.66
CA GLU A 51 -24.48 10.29 0.11
C GLU A 51 -24.18 10.60 -1.36
N LYS A 52 -25.17 11.09 -2.12
CA LYS A 52 -25.00 11.47 -3.54
C LYS A 52 -24.10 12.68 -3.72
N ARG A 53 -23.89 13.48 -2.67
CA ARG A 53 -23.05 14.68 -2.74
C ARG A 53 -21.64 14.39 -3.20
N THR A 54 -21.03 13.28 -2.79
CA THR A 54 -19.65 12.92 -3.16
C THR A 54 -19.58 12.01 -4.39
N GLN A 55 -20.72 11.64 -4.97
CA GLN A 55 -20.82 10.64 -6.05
C GLN A 55 -20.91 11.31 -7.42
N PHE A 56 -19.81 11.92 -7.86
CA PHE A 56 -19.73 12.58 -9.16
C PHE A 56 -18.34 12.45 -9.78
N ILE A 57 -18.24 12.79 -11.06
CA ILE A 57 -16.97 12.80 -11.78
C ILE A 57 -16.23 14.11 -11.50
N SER A 58 -14.95 13.99 -11.15
CA SER A 58 -14.06 15.12 -10.89
C SER A 58 -12.74 14.98 -11.62
N TRP A 59 -12.04 16.11 -11.77
CA TRP A 59 -10.75 16.15 -12.44
C TRP A 59 -9.71 16.81 -11.56
N TYR A 60 -8.55 16.19 -11.52
CA TYR A 60 -7.37 16.67 -10.82
C TYR A 60 -6.27 16.92 -11.84
N LYS A 61 -5.51 17.99 -11.68
CA LYS A 61 -4.40 18.34 -12.55
C LYS A 61 -3.20 18.81 -11.73
N ARG A 62 -2.01 18.41 -12.13
CA ARG A 62 -0.74 18.84 -11.53
C ARG A 62 0.31 19.00 -12.61
N GLU A 63 1.17 20.01 -12.47
CA GLU A 63 2.39 20.10 -13.27
C GLU A 63 3.47 19.20 -12.67
N LEU A 64 4.13 18.40 -13.51
CA LEU A 64 5.28 17.59 -13.15
C LEU A 64 6.50 18.07 -13.90
N LEU A 65 7.63 18.20 -13.20
CA LEU A 65 8.92 18.39 -13.84
C LEU A 65 9.55 17.03 -14.10
N THR A 66 10.07 16.82 -15.32
CA THR A 66 10.87 15.62 -15.61
C THR A 66 12.06 15.59 -14.66
N PRO A 67 12.22 14.56 -13.80
CA PRO A 67 13.35 14.46 -12.91
C PRO A 67 14.64 14.17 -13.70
N ASP A 68 15.78 14.40 -13.06
CA ASP A 68 17.04 13.85 -13.57
C ASP A 68 17.04 12.33 -13.36
N LEU A 69 17.27 11.57 -14.43
CA LEU A 69 17.15 10.12 -14.43
C LEU A 69 18.51 9.45 -14.45
N PRO A 70 18.74 8.43 -13.61
CA PRO A 70 19.85 7.52 -13.82
C PRO A 70 19.71 6.80 -15.17
N GLU A 71 20.79 6.16 -15.62
CA GLU A 71 20.79 5.33 -16.83
C GLU A 71 19.68 4.26 -16.78
N GLY A 72 18.90 4.19 -17.87
CA GLY A 72 17.72 3.32 -17.98
C GLY A 72 16.58 3.65 -16.99
N GLY A 73 16.65 4.78 -16.29
CA GLY A 73 15.78 5.10 -15.18
C GLY A 73 14.30 5.24 -15.57
N ARG A 74 13.44 4.95 -14.59
CA ARG A 74 11.98 4.98 -14.74
C ARG A 74 11.37 5.97 -13.77
N VAL A 75 10.23 6.55 -14.17
CA VAL A 75 9.40 7.43 -13.35
C VAL A 75 8.05 6.79 -13.16
N PHE A 76 7.68 6.55 -11.91
CA PHE A 76 6.36 6.08 -11.51
C PHE A 76 5.60 7.17 -10.75
N ILE A 77 4.28 7.22 -10.96
CA ILE A 77 3.36 7.95 -10.10
C ILE A 77 2.55 6.92 -9.31
N ASP A 78 2.81 6.83 -8.01
CA ASP A 78 2.15 5.89 -7.11
C ASP A 78 0.99 6.61 -6.40
N PHE A 79 -0.23 6.12 -6.57
CA PHE A 79 -1.43 6.59 -5.88
C PHE A 79 -1.76 5.61 -4.75
N ASP A 80 -1.80 6.08 -3.50
CA ASP A 80 -2.10 5.22 -2.34
C ASP A 80 -3.61 4.93 -2.19
N GLY A 81 -4.47 5.69 -2.89
CA GLY A 81 -5.92 5.48 -2.95
C GLY A 81 -6.69 6.60 -3.66
N VAL A 82 -7.55 6.23 -4.60
CA VAL A 82 -8.41 7.14 -5.37
C VAL A 82 -9.81 6.56 -5.42
N MET A 83 -10.82 7.32 -5.00
CA MET A 83 -12.18 6.82 -4.87
C MET A 83 -13.07 7.23 -6.06
N MET A 84 -13.62 6.34 -6.88
CA MET A 84 -13.53 4.86 -6.86
C MET A 84 -12.87 4.30 -8.13
N ALA A 85 -12.96 4.98 -9.26
CA ALA A 85 -12.24 4.64 -10.47
C ALA A 85 -11.45 5.86 -10.97
N ALA A 86 -10.29 5.60 -11.57
CA ALA A 86 -9.38 6.61 -12.05
C ALA A 86 -8.94 6.35 -13.49
N GLU A 87 -8.84 7.41 -14.29
CA GLU A 87 -8.13 7.40 -15.56
C GLU A 87 -7.02 8.44 -15.47
N VAL A 88 -5.78 8.01 -15.66
CA VAL A 88 -4.60 8.85 -15.53
C VAL A 88 -4.05 9.18 -16.90
N PHE A 89 -3.79 10.46 -17.11
CA PHE A 89 -3.25 11.01 -18.35
C PHE A 89 -1.94 11.76 -18.06
N VAL A 90 -0.93 11.52 -18.88
CA VAL A 90 0.33 12.27 -18.87
C VAL A 90 0.50 12.93 -20.22
N ASN A 91 0.63 14.26 -20.24
CA ASN A 91 0.67 15.07 -21.46
C ASN A 91 -0.49 14.77 -22.44
N GLY A 92 -1.68 14.56 -21.89
CA GLY A 92 -2.91 14.27 -22.65
C GLY A 92 -3.08 12.81 -23.09
N GLN A 93 -2.03 11.99 -23.00
CA GLN A 93 -2.08 10.57 -23.35
C GLN A 93 -2.52 9.73 -22.14
N GLN A 94 -3.43 8.79 -22.35
CA GLN A 94 -3.91 7.90 -21.30
C GLN A 94 -2.81 6.89 -20.92
N ALA A 95 -2.31 7.01 -19.69
CA ALA A 95 -1.22 6.20 -19.16
C ALA A 95 -1.72 5.01 -18.33
N HIS A 96 -2.89 5.12 -17.69
CA HIS A 96 -3.42 4.04 -16.85
C HIS A 96 -4.93 4.18 -16.59
N THR A 97 -5.57 3.07 -16.23
CA THR A 97 -6.90 3.05 -15.62
C THR A 97 -6.90 2.19 -14.37
N HIS A 98 -7.62 2.63 -13.35
CA HIS A 98 -7.79 1.90 -12.11
C HIS A 98 -9.26 1.82 -11.71
N ARG A 99 -9.67 0.69 -11.17
CA ARG A 99 -11.04 0.41 -10.72
C ARG A 99 -10.96 -0.17 -9.32
N GLY A 100 -11.45 0.52 -8.30
CA GLY A 100 -11.27 0.13 -6.90
C GLY A 100 -10.79 1.32 -6.08
N GLY A 101 -11.41 1.51 -4.92
CA GLY A 101 -11.17 2.70 -4.11
C GLY A 101 -10.10 2.55 -3.03
N PHE A 102 -9.92 1.35 -2.50
CA PHE A 102 -9.26 1.13 -1.21
C PHE A 102 -7.83 0.62 -1.31
N VAL A 103 -7.43 0.17 -2.49
CA VAL A 103 -6.07 -0.22 -2.83
C VAL A 103 -5.43 0.84 -3.72
N GLY A 104 -4.10 0.95 -3.64
CA GLY A 104 -3.35 1.86 -4.50
C GLY A 104 -3.02 1.26 -5.86
N PHE A 105 -2.38 2.07 -6.71
CA PHE A 105 -1.87 1.65 -8.01
C PHE A 105 -0.68 2.52 -8.43
N SER A 106 0.10 2.01 -9.38
CA SER A 106 1.30 2.70 -9.89
C SER A 106 1.18 2.91 -11.39
N VAL A 107 1.55 4.10 -11.86
CA VAL A 107 1.56 4.47 -13.29
C VAL A 107 3.00 4.67 -13.72
N ASP A 108 3.47 3.88 -14.70
CA ASP A 108 4.74 4.17 -15.35
C ASP A 108 4.57 5.38 -16.29
N ALA A 109 5.05 6.53 -15.83
CA ALA A 109 4.97 7.78 -16.56
C ALA A 109 6.11 7.92 -17.59
N THR A 110 7.16 7.11 -17.50
CA THR A 110 8.39 7.24 -18.30
C THR A 110 8.13 7.43 -19.79
N PRO A 111 7.27 6.62 -20.44
CA PRO A 111 7.03 6.72 -21.89
C PRO A 111 6.33 8.02 -22.33
N PHE A 112 5.68 8.71 -21.39
CA PHE A 112 4.81 9.86 -21.66
C PHE A 112 5.46 11.20 -21.30
N LEU A 113 6.56 11.18 -20.55
CA LEU A 113 7.27 12.39 -20.14
C LEU A 113 8.14 12.93 -21.27
N LYS A 114 8.31 14.26 -21.30
CA LYS A 114 9.34 14.90 -22.11
C LYS A 114 10.71 14.48 -21.59
N SER A 115 11.61 14.09 -22.50
CA SER A 115 12.90 13.48 -22.16
C SER A 115 13.90 14.40 -21.46
N LYS A 116 13.86 15.72 -21.70
CA LYS A 116 14.81 16.66 -21.11
C LYS A 116 14.49 16.93 -19.63
N PRO A 117 15.44 16.75 -18.69
CA PRO A 117 15.26 17.11 -17.28
C PRO A 117 14.77 18.55 -17.08
N GLY A 118 13.90 18.76 -16.10
CA GLY A 118 13.26 20.05 -15.82
C GLY A 118 12.14 20.43 -16.80
N SER A 119 11.86 19.62 -17.83
CA SER A 119 10.73 19.88 -18.72
C SER A 119 9.40 19.78 -17.97
N LYS A 120 8.47 20.70 -18.28
CA LYS A 120 7.11 20.70 -17.74
C LYS A 120 6.23 19.69 -18.46
N ASN A 121 5.57 18.84 -17.67
CA ASN A 121 4.60 17.84 -18.09
C ASN A 121 3.28 18.05 -17.34
N SER A 122 2.17 17.65 -17.94
CA SER A 122 0.85 17.69 -17.31
C SER A 122 0.46 16.30 -16.82
N LEU A 123 0.19 16.15 -15.53
CA LEU A 123 -0.51 14.99 -14.97
C LEU A 123 -1.98 15.38 -14.78
N THR A 124 -2.88 14.63 -15.39
CA THR A 124 -4.32 14.83 -15.27
C THR A 124 -4.97 13.52 -14.84
N VAL A 125 -5.87 13.57 -13.87
CA VAL A 125 -6.58 12.39 -13.36
C VAL A 125 -8.08 12.66 -13.41
N ARG A 126 -8.81 11.84 -14.16
CA ARG A 126 -10.27 11.76 -14.09
C ARG A 126 -10.63 10.80 -12.98
N VAL A 127 -11.44 11.24 -12.03
CA VAL A 127 -11.90 10.43 -10.90
C VAL A 127 -13.40 10.27 -10.96
N ASP A 128 -13.86 9.04 -11.09
CA ASP A 128 -15.28 8.67 -11.04
C ASP A 128 -15.59 8.14 -9.64
N SER A 129 -16.21 8.99 -8.81
CA SER A 129 -16.55 8.69 -7.42
C SER A 129 -17.96 8.12 -7.25
N ARG A 130 -18.66 7.83 -8.36
CA ARG A 130 -19.98 7.17 -8.31
C ARG A 130 -19.84 5.74 -7.79
N LEU A 131 -20.89 5.22 -7.16
CA LEU A 131 -20.95 3.81 -6.78
C LEU A 131 -21.14 2.97 -8.04
N LEU A 132 -20.12 2.20 -8.40
CA LEU A 132 -20.09 1.36 -9.61
C LEU A 132 -20.35 -0.09 -9.18
N PRO A 133 -21.53 -0.69 -9.48
CA PRO A 133 -21.95 -1.98 -8.92
C PRO A 133 -21.00 -3.16 -9.18
N ASP A 134 -20.16 -3.07 -10.21
CA ASP A 134 -19.21 -4.10 -10.59
C ASP A 134 -17.80 -3.87 -10.01
N ILE A 135 -17.65 -2.96 -9.04
CA ILE A 135 -16.43 -2.70 -8.27
C ILE A 135 -16.68 -2.97 -6.77
N PRO A 136 -15.91 -3.85 -6.10
CA PRO A 136 -16.01 -4.03 -4.65
C PRO A 136 -15.78 -2.72 -3.88
N PRO A 137 -16.53 -2.44 -2.80
CA PRO A 137 -17.59 -3.25 -2.17
C PRO A 137 -19.01 -2.99 -2.71
N CYS A 138 -19.16 -2.26 -3.82
CA CYS A 138 -20.47 -1.87 -4.35
C CYS A 138 -21.29 -3.07 -4.86
N GLY A 139 -22.60 -2.86 -4.98
CA GLY A 139 -23.56 -3.79 -5.61
C GLY A 139 -24.83 -4.02 -4.79
N LYS A 140 -24.79 -3.75 -3.48
CA LYS A 140 -25.96 -3.66 -2.58
C LYS A 140 -25.84 -2.43 -1.68
N VAL A 141 -26.86 -2.21 -0.85
CA VAL A 141 -26.81 -1.23 0.23
C VAL A 141 -25.65 -1.59 1.16
N MET A 142 -24.82 -0.59 1.46
CA MET A 142 -23.67 -0.70 2.35
C MET A 142 -23.92 0.11 3.62
N ASP A 143 -23.44 -0.38 4.77
CA ASP A 143 -23.54 0.32 6.06
C ASP A 143 -22.41 1.35 6.28
N PHE A 144 -21.75 1.78 5.21
CA PHE A 144 -20.76 2.84 5.26
C PHE A 144 -20.74 3.65 3.96
N GLN A 145 -20.37 4.92 4.09
CA GLN A 145 -20.27 5.83 2.96
C GLN A 145 -18.90 5.74 2.30
N VAL A 146 -18.90 5.97 0.99
CA VAL A 146 -17.71 5.99 0.17
C VAL A 146 -17.47 7.41 -0.33
N PHE A 147 -16.49 8.09 0.26
CA PHE A 147 -16.17 9.49 -0.01
C PHE A 147 -15.24 9.62 -1.21
N GLY A 148 -15.63 10.44 -2.19
CA GLY A 148 -14.93 10.60 -3.46
C GLY A 148 -13.65 11.43 -3.39
N GLY A 149 -12.78 11.25 -4.38
CA GLY A 149 -11.57 12.06 -4.58
C GLY A 149 -10.26 11.28 -4.50
N ILE A 150 -9.15 12.00 -4.63
CA ILE A 150 -7.80 11.47 -4.37
C ILE A 150 -7.55 11.62 -2.88
N TYR A 151 -8.05 10.66 -2.10
CA TYR A 151 -8.20 10.78 -0.65
C TYR A 151 -7.00 10.20 0.14
N ARG A 152 -5.98 9.69 -0.56
CA ARG A 152 -4.68 9.31 0.02
C ARG A 152 -3.55 9.95 -0.77
N ASP A 153 -2.33 9.76 -0.27
CA ASP A 153 -1.12 10.37 -0.83
C ASP A 153 -0.85 9.93 -2.27
N VAL A 154 -0.21 10.83 -3.01
CA VAL A 154 0.35 10.55 -4.33
C VAL A 154 1.84 10.79 -4.28
N TRP A 155 2.61 9.93 -4.94
CA TRP A 155 4.06 9.97 -4.87
C TRP A 155 4.69 9.87 -6.26
N LEU A 156 5.78 10.60 -6.47
CA LEU A 156 6.67 10.40 -7.60
C LEU A 156 7.81 9.50 -7.16
N ARG A 157 8.00 8.37 -7.85
CA ARG A 157 9.09 7.44 -7.58
C ARG A 157 10.02 7.33 -8.77
N VAL A 158 11.29 7.64 -8.57
CA VAL A 158 12.36 7.45 -9.56
C VAL A 158 13.16 6.20 -9.22
N THR A 159 13.37 5.35 -10.22
CA THR A 159 14.20 4.14 -10.10
C THR A 159 15.30 4.13 -11.17
N PRO A 160 16.43 3.44 -10.93
CA PRO A 160 17.33 3.03 -12.00
C PRO A 160 16.66 2.03 -12.96
N GLY A 161 17.32 1.70 -14.07
CA GLY A 161 16.82 0.71 -15.04
C GLY A 161 16.73 -0.72 -14.50
N ILE A 162 17.42 -1.02 -13.40
CA ILE A 162 17.32 -2.28 -12.67
C ILE A 162 17.04 -1.98 -11.21
N TYR A 163 15.86 -2.39 -10.73
CA TYR A 163 15.33 -1.90 -9.46
C TYR A 163 14.49 -2.95 -8.74
N PHE A 164 14.38 -2.80 -7.42
CA PHE A 164 13.48 -3.59 -6.60
C PHE A 164 12.03 -3.13 -6.78
N THR A 165 11.10 -4.05 -6.93
CA THR A 165 9.66 -3.76 -6.95
C THR A 165 8.96 -4.19 -5.66
N ASP A 166 9.55 -5.12 -4.92
CA ASP A 166 9.01 -5.67 -3.68
C ASP A 166 10.12 -6.24 -2.80
N LEU A 167 9.89 -6.22 -1.48
CA LEU A 167 10.72 -6.90 -0.49
C LEU A 167 9.81 -7.52 0.58
N PHE A 168 9.66 -8.83 0.57
CA PHE A 168 8.97 -9.56 1.64
C PHE A 168 9.95 -9.99 2.73
N VAL A 169 9.67 -9.65 3.99
CA VAL A 169 10.50 -10.01 5.14
C VAL A 169 9.79 -11.04 6.01
N THR A 170 10.48 -12.13 6.35
CA THR A 170 9.99 -13.15 7.28
C THR A 170 10.99 -13.38 8.42
N THR A 171 10.46 -13.81 9.56
CA THR A 171 11.24 -14.11 10.76
C THR A 171 10.97 -15.55 11.21
N PRO A 172 11.53 -16.56 10.55
CA PRO A 172 11.28 -17.96 10.90
C PRO A 172 11.76 -18.27 12.32
N ALA A 173 10.97 -19.06 13.05
CA ALA A 173 11.21 -19.45 14.44
C ALA A 173 11.65 -18.27 15.33
N PRO A 174 10.86 -17.18 15.43
CA PRO A 174 11.32 -15.96 16.06
C PRO A 174 11.54 -16.12 17.56
N LEU A 175 11.03 -17.19 18.20
CA LEU A 175 11.27 -17.52 19.61
C LEU A 175 12.63 -18.18 19.87
N ASP A 176 13.34 -18.63 18.83
CA ASP A 176 14.65 -19.24 19.00
C ASP A 176 15.65 -18.27 19.63
N ARG A 177 16.60 -18.83 20.40
CA ARG A 177 17.70 -18.07 21.01
C ARG A 177 18.55 -17.35 19.97
N LEU A 178 18.75 -18.00 18.82
CA LEU A 178 19.45 -17.45 17.67
C LEU A 178 18.43 -17.20 16.57
N LYS A 179 18.22 -15.94 16.21
CA LYS A 179 17.16 -15.57 15.26
C LYS A 179 17.67 -15.58 13.82
N THR A 180 16.72 -15.66 12.91
CA THR A 180 16.94 -15.52 11.47
C THR A 180 15.97 -14.49 10.92
N VAL A 181 16.48 -13.60 10.07
CA VAL A 181 15.66 -12.79 9.16
C VAL A 181 15.89 -13.32 7.75
N ALA A 182 14.81 -13.61 7.05
CA ALA A 182 14.83 -14.04 5.66
C ALA A 182 14.03 -13.08 4.80
N THR A 183 14.44 -12.92 3.55
CA THR A 183 13.77 -12.03 2.61
C THR A 183 13.65 -12.64 1.24
N THR A 184 12.53 -12.38 0.58
CA THR A 184 12.35 -12.58 -0.86
C THR A 184 12.21 -11.20 -1.48
N ALA A 185 13.14 -10.82 -2.35
CA ALA A 185 13.10 -9.54 -3.05
C ALA A 185 12.75 -9.75 -4.52
N THR A 186 11.82 -8.97 -5.05
CA THR A 186 11.51 -8.96 -6.48
C THR A 186 12.33 -7.88 -7.16
N VAL A 187 13.14 -8.27 -8.14
CA VAL A 187 14.02 -7.37 -8.92
C VAL A 187 13.56 -7.37 -10.37
N HIS A 188 13.42 -6.17 -10.93
CA HIS A 188 13.07 -5.96 -12.32
C HIS A 188 14.28 -5.41 -13.08
N ASN A 189 14.70 -6.10 -14.13
CA ASN A 189 15.58 -5.57 -15.15
C ASN A 189 14.73 -5.01 -16.29
N SER A 190 14.67 -3.68 -16.41
CA SER A 190 13.83 -3.00 -17.40
C SER A 190 14.59 -2.42 -18.59
N ILE A 191 15.87 -2.80 -18.73
CA ILE A 191 16.72 -2.41 -19.86
C ILE A 191 16.88 -3.57 -20.85
N ASP A 192 17.18 -3.23 -22.10
CA ASP A 192 17.43 -4.17 -23.20
C ASP A 192 18.84 -4.78 -23.14
N ALA A 193 19.31 -5.16 -21.95
CA ALA A 193 20.59 -5.80 -21.73
C ALA A 193 20.56 -6.71 -20.50
N ASP A 194 21.31 -7.81 -20.55
CA ASP A 194 21.51 -8.69 -19.41
C ASP A 194 22.30 -7.97 -18.31
N PHE A 195 21.98 -8.29 -17.05
CA PHE A 195 22.65 -7.74 -15.88
C PHE A 195 23.25 -8.85 -15.03
N THR A 196 24.54 -8.70 -14.73
CA THR A 196 25.24 -9.48 -13.72
C THR A 196 25.64 -8.58 -12.56
N GLY A 197 25.32 -9.00 -11.35
CA GLY A 197 25.63 -8.24 -10.14
C GLY A 197 25.54 -9.08 -8.88
N SER A 198 25.34 -8.40 -7.76
CA SER A 198 25.10 -9.06 -6.48
C SER A 198 24.10 -8.32 -5.62
N MET A 199 23.54 -9.02 -4.64
CA MET A 199 22.63 -8.47 -3.65
C MET A 199 23.18 -8.68 -2.24
N ARG A 200 22.87 -7.74 -1.36
CA ARG A 200 23.18 -7.83 0.08
C ARG A 200 21.98 -7.39 0.91
N LEU A 201 21.63 -8.19 1.90
CA LEU A 201 20.69 -7.84 2.95
C LEU A 201 21.45 -7.27 4.15
N ASP A 202 21.06 -6.08 4.59
CA ASP A 202 21.52 -5.46 5.82
C ASP A 202 20.34 -5.43 6.82
N LEU A 203 20.55 -5.96 8.02
CA LEU A 203 19.65 -5.81 9.16
C LEU A 203 20.06 -4.58 9.95
N LEU A 204 19.12 -3.65 10.16
CA LEU A 204 19.34 -2.45 10.94
C LEU A 204 18.35 -2.35 12.11
N SER A 205 18.77 -1.67 13.17
CA SER A 205 17.87 -1.20 14.22
C SER A 205 16.92 -0.12 13.69
N SER A 206 15.89 0.22 14.47
CA SER A 206 14.91 1.24 14.13
C SER A 206 15.53 2.63 13.87
N ASP A 207 16.56 3.00 14.62
CA ASP A 207 17.36 4.24 14.45
C ASP A 207 18.36 4.17 13.29
N GLY A 208 18.53 3.00 12.65
CA GLY A 208 19.31 2.83 11.42
C GLY A 208 20.76 2.40 11.63
N LEU A 209 21.13 1.95 12.83
CA LEU A 209 22.44 1.32 13.08
C LEU A 209 22.48 -0.07 12.44
N LEU A 210 23.58 -0.40 11.77
CA LEU A 210 23.79 -1.72 11.17
C LEU A 210 24.02 -2.76 12.28
N ILE A 211 23.20 -3.81 12.29
CA ILE A 211 23.31 -4.93 13.24
C ILE A 211 24.07 -6.10 12.59
N ALA A 212 23.72 -6.44 11.36
CA ALA A 212 24.32 -7.55 10.62
C ALA A 212 24.11 -7.38 9.11
N SER A 213 24.92 -8.09 8.32
CA SER A 213 24.79 -8.19 6.87
C SER A 213 24.82 -9.65 6.44
N SER A 214 24.13 -9.97 5.35
CA SER A 214 24.27 -11.25 4.66
C SER A 214 25.58 -11.31 3.87
N GLU A 215 25.95 -12.51 3.45
CA GLU A 215 26.88 -12.69 2.34
C GLU A 215 26.31 -12.06 1.05
N LEU A 216 27.20 -11.78 0.09
CA LEU A 216 26.79 -11.36 -1.24
C LEU A 216 26.16 -12.53 -2.00
N VAL A 217 24.96 -12.32 -2.50
CA VAL A 217 24.27 -13.28 -3.38
C VAL A 217 24.51 -12.83 -4.82
N ALA A 218 25.17 -13.65 -5.64
CA ALA A 218 25.35 -13.35 -7.06
C ALA A 218 24.02 -13.43 -7.80
N ILE A 219 23.78 -12.49 -8.73
CA ILE A 219 22.55 -12.45 -9.52
C ILE A 219 22.86 -12.29 -11.00
N ASN A 220 22.04 -12.94 -11.82
CA ASN A 220 22.02 -12.79 -13.27
C ASN A 220 20.57 -12.58 -13.70
N LEU A 221 20.30 -11.47 -14.36
CA LEU A 221 18.97 -11.10 -14.84
C LEU A 221 19.04 -10.91 -16.35
N SER A 222 18.19 -11.62 -17.09
CA SER A 222 18.06 -11.38 -18.53
C SER A 222 17.47 -9.99 -18.80
N ALA A 223 17.70 -9.46 -20.00
CA ALA A 223 17.02 -8.25 -20.47
C ALA A 223 15.49 -8.35 -20.29
N ASN A 224 14.84 -7.27 -19.86
CA ASN A 224 13.38 -7.18 -19.67
C ASN A 224 12.77 -8.31 -18.81
N SER A 225 13.49 -8.77 -17.78
CA SER A 225 13.06 -9.87 -16.91
C SER A 225 12.80 -9.45 -15.48
N VAL A 226 11.97 -10.24 -14.79
CA VAL A 226 11.70 -10.12 -13.35
C VAL A 226 12.17 -11.40 -12.67
N ALA A 227 12.83 -11.27 -11.53
CA ALA A 227 13.24 -12.40 -10.70
C ALA A 227 12.89 -12.17 -9.23
N GLU A 228 12.57 -13.26 -8.53
CA GLU A 228 12.50 -13.30 -7.07
C GLU A 228 13.77 -13.93 -6.53
N ILE A 229 14.41 -13.25 -5.57
CA ILE A 229 15.72 -13.64 -5.06
C ILE A 229 15.63 -13.71 -3.54
N GLU A 230 15.96 -14.88 -3.01
CA GLU A 230 15.95 -15.15 -1.58
C GLU A 230 17.32 -14.90 -0.95
N THR A 231 17.32 -14.34 0.26
CA THR A 231 18.51 -14.21 1.08
C THR A 231 18.15 -14.17 2.56
N SER A 232 19.10 -14.45 3.44
CA SER A 232 18.86 -14.45 4.88
C SER A 232 20.10 -14.09 5.69
N ILE A 233 19.88 -13.67 6.93
CA ILE A 233 20.90 -13.56 7.96
C ILE A 233 20.46 -14.46 9.12
N SER A 234 21.29 -15.45 9.43
CA SER A 234 21.03 -16.40 10.52
C SER A 234 21.97 -16.16 11.71
N LYS A 235 21.74 -16.89 12.80
CA LYS A 235 22.57 -16.85 14.02
C LYS A 235 22.62 -15.47 14.70
N LEU A 236 21.57 -14.67 14.53
CA LEU A 236 21.45 -13.34 15.13
C LEU A 236 21.30 -13.46 16.65
N LYS A 237 22.10 -12.70 17.39
CA LYS A 237 22.08 -12.62 18.86
C LYS A 237 21.52 -11.27 19.30
N GLY A 238 20.89 -11.23 20.48
CA GLY A 238 20.43 -9.96 21.09
C GLY A 238 19.24 -9.29 20.40
N ILE A 239 18.57 -9.99 19.47
CA ILE A 239 17.36 -9.50 18.81
C ILE A 239 16.18 -9.62 19.77
N LYS A 240 15.46 -8.50 19.96
CA LYS A 240 14.27 -8.41 20.80
C LYS A 240 13.02 -8.70 19.98
N LEU A 241 12.01 -9.27 20.63
CA LEU A 241 10.71 -9.50 20.00
C LEU A 241 9.88 -8.23 19.95
N TRP A 242 9.10 -8.07 18.89
CA TRP A 242 7.98 -7.14 18.85
C TRP A 242 6.85 -7.70 19.71
N ASP A 243 6.24 -6.83 20.52
CA ASP A 243 5.18 -7.15 21.46
C ASP A 243 4.25 -5.94 21.63
N VAL A 244 3.04 -6.14 22.15
CA VAL A 244 2.05 -5.07 22.36
C VAL A 244 2.49 -4.05 23.41
N ASP A 245 3.37 -4.43 24.33
CA ASP A 245 3.93 -3.55 25.36
C ASP A 245 5.37 -3.09 25.02
N HIS A 246 6.05 -3.86 24.17
CA HIS A 246 7.43 -3.61 23.75
C HIS A 246 7.57 -3.77 22.23
N PRO A 247 7.09 -2.80 21.43
CA PRO A 247 7.09 -2.88 19.97
C PRO A 247 8.50 -2.67 19.37
N ASN A 248 9.40 -3.63 19.57
CA ASN A 248 10.77 -3.57 19.04
C ASN A 248 10.75 -3.73 17.50
N MET A 249 11.10 -2.66 16.79
CA MET A 249 11.12 -2.60 15.33
C MET A 249 12.53 -2.66 14.76
N TYR A 250 12.65 -3.20 13.56
CA TYR A 250 13.87 -3.33 12.78
C TYR A 250 13.64 -2.88 11.34
N LYS A 251 14.73 -2.72 10.58
CA LYS A 251 14.70 -2.45 9.14
C LYS A 251 15.48 -3.53 8.41
N ALA A 252 14.86 -4.10 7.39
CA ALA A 252 15.54 -4.94 6.40
C ALA A 252 15.85 -4.05 5.19
N ARG A 253 17.13 -3.90 4.86
CA ARG A 253 17.59 -3.12 3.73
C ARG A 253 18.27 -4.04 2.73
N ILE A 254 17.66 -4.21 1.57
CA ILE A 254 18.28 -4.93 0.46
C ILE A 254 18.95 -3.94 -0.47
N SER A 255 20.21 -4.20 -0.84
CA SER A 255 20.97 -3.38 -1.79
C SER A 255 21.36 -4.21 -3.01
N LEU A 256 21.19 -3.64 -4.19
CA LEU A 256 21.62 -4.21 -5.47
C LEU A 256 22.95 -3.57 -5.88
N LEU A 257 23.94 -4.39 -6.23
CA LEU A 257 25.30 -3.96 -6.52
C LEU A 257 25.73 -4.36 -7.94
N ALA A 258 26.29 -3.39 -8.67
CA ALA A 258 27.10 -3.60 -9.86
C ALA A 258 28.57 -3.46 -9.47
N GLY A 259 29.28 -4.58 -9.30
CA GLY A 259 30.60 -4.59 -8.66
C GLY A 259 30.52 -4.04 -7.23
N ARG A 260 31.18 -2.91 -6.96
CA ARG A 260 31.16 -2.23 -5.65
C ARG A 260 30.11 -1.11 -5.55
N LYS A 261 29.45 -0.75 -6.65
CA LYS A 261 28.51 0.38 -6.70
C LYS A 261 27.10 -0.10 -6.37
N VAL A 262 26.47 0.51 -5.37
CA VAL A 262 25.04 0.30 -5.07
C VAL A 262 24.19 1.02 -6.13
N ILE A 263 23.52 0.26 -6.98
CA ILE A 263 22.69 0.81 -8.06
C ILE A 263 21.27 1.08 -7.55
N ASP A 264 20.68 0.15 -6.79
CA ASP A 264 19.38 0.34 -6.15
C ASP A 264 19.37 -0.14 -4.68
N ARG A 265 18.39 0.34 -3.91
CA ARG A 265 18.16 -0.06 -2.53
C ARG A 265 16.68 0.03 -2.19
N TYR A 266 16.19 -0.99 -1.51
CA TYR A 266 14.85 -1.05 -0.92
C TYR A 266 14.95 -1.30 0.59
N GLU A 267 14.06 -0.68 1.37
CA GLU A 267 14.03 -0.83 2.83
C GLU A 267 12.59 -1.08 3.29
N SER A 268 12.41 -2.07 4.15
CA SER A 268 11.14 -2.31 4.83
C SER A 268 11.34 -2.35 6.35
N LYS A 269 10.41 -1.75 7.09
CA LYS A 269 10.29 -1.97 8.53
C LYS A 269 9.66 -3.35 8.77
N PHE A 270 10.02 -3.98 9.89
CA PHE A 270 9.41 -5.23 10.36
C PHE A 270 9.71 -5.46 11.85
N GLY A 271 9.15 -6.52 12.43
CA GLY A 271 9.40 -6.93 13.82
C GLY A 271 9.43 -8.46 13.98
N PHE A 272 10.21 -8.96 14.92
CA PHE A 272 10.28 -10.40 15.24
C PHE A 272 9.17 -10.76 16.21
N ARG A 273 8.20 -11.57 15.80
CA ARG A 273 7.12 -12.03 16.68
C ARG A 273 6.50 -13.32 16.19
N GLU A 274 5.99 -14.11 17.13
CA GLU A 274 5.16 -15.27 16.83
C GLU A 274 3.72 -15.01 17.24
N VAL A 275 2.78 -15.40 16.37
CA VAL A 275 1.34 -15.34 16.63
C VAL A 275 0.74 -16.71 16.39
N VAL A 276 -0.03 -17.22 17.35
CA VAL A 276 -0.65 -18.55 17.26
C VAL A 276 -2.10 -18.49 17.68
N PHE A 277 -2.98 -18.90 16.76
CA PHE A 277 -4.38 -19.22 17.07
C PHE A 277 -4.45 -20.71 17.40
N THR A 278 -4.64 -21.04 18.69
CA THR A 278 -4.81 -22.42 19.12
C THR A 278 -6.25 -22.89 18.84
N LYS A 279 -6.45 -24.19 18.58
CA LYS A 279 -7.78 -24.72 18.23
C LYS A 279 -8.81 -24.61 19.36
N GLU A 280 -8.36 -24.87 20.60
CA GLU A 280 -9.23 -24.99 21.78
C GLU A 280 -8.74 -24.11 22.95
N GLY A 281 -7.72 -23.29 22.74
CA GLY A 281 -7.07 -22.50 23.79
C GLY A 281 -7.04 -21.00 23.49
N PRO A 282 -6.20 -20.23 24.22
CA PRO A 282 -6.08 -18.81 23.98
C PRO A 282 -5.33 -18.49 22.67
N PHE A 283 -5.48 -17.25 22.21
CA PHE A 283 -4.52 -16.64 21.30
C PHE A 283 -3.18 -16.46 22.03
N LEU A 284 -2.08 -16.80 21.35
CA LEU A 284 -0.74 -16.64 21.89
C LEU A 284 0.02 -15.58 21.08
N LEU A 285 0.62 -14.63 21.80
CA LEU A 285 1.66 -13.74 21.28
C LEU A 285 2.98 -14.10 21.95
N ASN A 286 3.99 -14.41 21.15
CA ASN A 286 5.32 -14.80 21.64
C ASN A 286 5.29 -15.94 22.68
N GLY A 287 4.45 -16.95 22.45
CA GLY A 287 4.26 -18.10 23.34
C GLY A 287 3.45 -17.82 24.62
N LYS A 288 2.95 -16.59 24.80
CA LYS A 288 2.17 -16.19 25.99
C LYS A 288 0.71 -15.97 25.65
N PRO A 289 -0.25 -16.46 26.48
CA PRO A 289 -1.66 -16.14 26.33
C PRO A 289 -1.93 -14.64 26.35
N LEU A 290 -2.64 -14.15 25.34
CA LEU A 290 -3.09 -12.76 25.26
C LEU A 290 -4.58 -12.73 24.93
N LYS A 291 -5.38 -12.13 25.81
CA LYS A 291 -6.79 -11.84 25.52
C LYS A 291 -6.87 -10.69 24.53
N LEU A 292 -7.52 -10.90 23.40
CA LEU A 292 -7.77 -9.87 22.40
C LEU A 292 -8.93 -8.96 22.88
N LEU A 293 -8.65 -7.68 23.01
CA LEU A 293 -9.59 -6.62 23.38
C LEU A 293 -9.53 -5.56 22.29
N GLY A 294 -10.58 -5.47 21.48
CA GLY A 294 -10.52 -4.64 20.29
C GLY A 294 -11.84 -4.11 19.80
N LEU A 295 -11.73 -3.28 18.76
CA LEU A 295 -12.81 -2.56 18.12
C LEU A 295 -12.60 -2.52 16.60
N ASN A 296 -13.63 -2.09 15.88
CA ASN A 296 -13.58 -1.79 14.46
C ASN A 296 -13.26 -0.30 14.26
N ARG A 297 -12.50 0.03 13.22
CA ARG A 297 -12.23 1.42 12.85
C ARG A 297 -12.55 1.64 11.37
N HIS A 298 -13.36 2.64 11.05
CA HIS A 298 -13.42 3.22 9.70
C HIS A 298 -12.44 4.40 9.58
N GLN A 299 -11.93 4.66 8.38
CA GLN A 299 -11.01 5.79 8.13
C GLN A 299 -11.75 7.12 7.82
N ILE A 300 -12.92 7.33 8.41
CA ILE A 300 -13.84 8.43 8.08
C ILE A 300 -13.78 9.50 9.17
N PHE A 301 -13.68 10.75 8.76
CA PHE A 301 -13.56 11.92 9.62
C PHE A 301 -14.64 12.95 9.30
N PRO A 302 -15.06 13.76 10.29
CA PRO A 302 -16.00 14.86 10.06
C PRO A 302 -15.55 15.77 8.91
N TYR A 303 -16.51 16.19 8.08
CA TYR A 303 -16.36 17.11 6.93
C TYR A 303 -15.54 16.61 5.74
N ILE A 304 -14.43 15.93 5.98
CA ILE A 304 -13.45 15.52 4.95
C ILE A 304 -13.58 14.05 4.54
N GLY A 305 -14.51 13.30 5.12
CA GLY A 305 -14.68 11.89 4.80
C GLY A 305 -13.40 11.10 5.03
N ALA A 306 -12.93 10.38 4.00
CA ALA A 306 -11.71 9.58 4.06
C ALA A 306 -10.40 10.36 3.82
N ALA A 307 -10.47 11.64 3.45
CA ALA A 307 -9.32 12.46 3.03
C ALA A 307 -8.49 13.00 4.20
N ALA A 308 -8.19 12.14 5.18
CA ALA A 308 -7.53 12.54 6.41
C ALA A 308 -6.00 12.59 6.24
N PRO A 309 -5.32 13.66 6.71
CA PRO A 309 -3.88 13.73 6.71
C PRO A 309 -3.26 12.74 7.71
N VAL A 310 -1.96 12.47 7.53
CA VAL A 310 -1.13 11.57 8.37
C VAL A 310 -1.37 11.75 9.86
N ARG A 311 -1.43 13.01 10.33
CA ARG A 311 -1.62 13.31 11.76
C ARG A 311 -2.91 12.73 12.35
N LEU A 312 -4.00 12.69 11.58
CA LEU A 312 -5.29 12.15 12.04
C LEU A 312 -5.26 10.63 12.03
N GLN A 313 -4.68 10.02 11.00
CA GLN A 313 -4.51 8.57 10.93
C GLN A 313 -3.71 8.03 12.13
N ARG A 314 -2.58 8.68 12.45
CA ARG A 314 -1.75 8.30 13.60
C ARG A 314 -2.46 8.55 14.93
N ARG A 315 -3.21 9.65 15.03
CA ARG A 315 -3.97 10.01 16.25
C ARG A 315 -5.07 8.99 16.56
N ASP A 316 -5.78 8.48 15.55
CA ASP A 316 -6.78 7.43 15.77
C ASP A 316 -6.16 6.17 16.37
N ALA A 317 -4.99 5.74 15.86
CA ALA A 317 -4.28 4.58 16.44
C ALA A 317 -3.90 4.83 17.92
N ASP A 318 -3.44 6.04 18.25
CA ASP A 318 -3.14 6.43 19.63
C ASP A 318 -4.38 6.39 20.53
N ILE A 319 -5.53 6.88 20.05
CA ILE A 319 -6.80 6.86 20.79
C ILE A 319 -7.20 5.40 21.07
N VAL A 320 -7.17 4.54 20.05
CA VAL A 320 -7.54 3.12 20.18
C VAL A 320 -6.65 2.40 21.21
N LYS A 321 -5.33 2.61 21.15
CA LYS A 321 -4.38 1.94 22.05
C LYS A 321 -4.39 2.51 23.46
N TYR A 322 -4.26 3.83 23.60
CA TYR A 322 -3.93 4.45 24.88
C TYR A 322 -5.14 5.03 25.62
N GLU A 323 -6.15 5.52 24.89
CA GLU A 323 -7.34 6.13 25.51
C GLU A 323 -8.44 5.09 25.73
N LEU A 324 -8.64 4.19 24.76
CA LEU A 324 -9.64 3.11 24.84
C LEU A 324 -9.07 1.80 25.40
N GLY A 325 -7.75 1.67 25.51
CA GLY A 325 -7.09 0.50 26.10
C GLY A 325 -7.18 -0.78 25.25
N SER A 326 -7.42 -0.66 23.95
CA SER A 326 -7.48 -1.82 23.04
C SER A 326 -6.09 -2.33 22.69
N ASN A 327 -5.95 -3.63 22.49
CA ASN A 327 -4.71 -4.26 22.02
C ASN A 327 -4.80 -4.83 20.60
N ILE A 328 -5.99 -4.80 20.00
CA ILE A 328 -6.22 -5.12 18.59
C ILE A 328 -7.26 -4.17 17.97
N VAL A 329 -7.10 -3.88 16.68
CA VAL A 329 -8.08 -3.17 15.86
C VAL A 329 -8.38 -3.94 14.58
N ARG A 330 -9.65 -3.99 14.18
CA ARG A 330 -10.06 -4.45 12.85
C ARG A 330 -10.20 -3.24 11.93
N THR A 331 -9.40 -3.18 10.87
CA THR A 331 -9.51 -2.12 9.86
C THR A 331 -10.61 -2.48 8.87
N SER A 332 -11.86 -2.16 9.23
CA SER A 332 -13.04 -2.52 8.46
C SER A 332 -13.50 -1.41 7.51
N HIS A 333 -14.14 -1.69 6.38
CA HIS A 333 -14.28 -2.99 5.70
C HIS A 333 -13.37 -3.05 4.48
N TYR A 334 -12.10 -2.66 4.65
CA TYR A 334 -11.15 -2.43 3.56
C TYR A 334 -9.72 -2.15 4.09
N PRO A 335 -8.67 -2.33 3.27
CA PRO A 335 -7.30 -1.97 3.63
C PRO A 335 -7.19 -0.49 3.93
N GLN A 336 -6.50 -0.14 5.01
CA GLN A 336 -6.46 1.25 5.50
C GLN A 336 -5.18 2.00 5.11
N SER A 337 -5.08 3.24 5.57
CA SER A 337 -3.91 4.09 5.31
C SER A 337 -2.65 3.43 5.89
N PRO A 338 -1.55 3.34 5.12
CA PRO A 338 -0.26 2.87 5.65
C PRO A 338 0.20 3.68 6.87
N HIS A 339 -0.16 4.96 6.98
CA HIS A 339 0.17 5.79 8.14
C HIS A 339 -0.48 5.31 9.45
N PHE A 340 -1.67 4.69 9.36
CA PHE A 340 -2.34 4.07 10.51
C PHE A 340 -1.63 2.76 10.88
N LEU A 341 -1.32 1.91 9.89
CA LEU A 341 -0.63 0.63 10.10
C LEU A 341 0.79 0.82 10.65
N ASP A 342 1.56 1.76 10.09
CA ASP A 342 2.86 2.19 10.60
C ASP A 342 2.78 2.60 12.07
N ARG A 343 1.72 3.32 12.46
CA ARG A 343 1.54 3.71 13.85
C ARG A 343 1.20 2.51 14.72
N CYS A 344 0.38 1.58 14.24
CA CYS A 344 0.04 0.34 14.95
C CYS A 344 1.29 -0.49 15.26
N ASP A 345 2.19 -0.62 14.30
CA ASP A 345 3.51 -1.24 14.49
C ASP A 345 4.32 -0.54 15.59
N GLU A 346 4.39 0.79 15.55
CA GLU A 346 5.20 1.62 16.45
C GLU A 346 4.69 1.61 17.91
N ILE A 347 3.38 1.39 18.13
CA ILE A 347 2.76 1.47 19.46
C ILE A 347 2.35 0.12 20.05
N GLY A 348 2.55 -0.98 19.33
CA GLY A 348 2.14 -2.30 19.80
C GLY A 348 0.61 -2.48 19.78
N LEU A 349 -0.04 -2.09 18.69
CA LEU A 349 -1.47 -2.33 18.46
C LEU A 349 -1.63 -3.39 17.36
N LEU A 350 -2.18 -4.56 17.70
CA LEU A 350 -2.40 -5.64 16.73
C LEU A 350 -3.46 -5.23 15.70
N VAL A 351 -3.40 -5.79 14.49
CA VAL A 351 -4.30 -5.46 13.40
C VAL A 351 -4.89 -6.72 12.78
N PHE A 352 -6.20 -6.72 12.58
CA PHE A 352 -6.91 -7.55 11.62
C PHE A 352 -7.26 -6.64 10.43
N GLU A 353 -6.61 -6.86 9.28
CA GLU A 353 -6.87 -6.13 8.05
C GLU A 353 -7.65 -6.98 7.04
N GLU A 354 -8.60 -6.37 6.31
CA GLU A 354 -9.49 -7.09 5.39
C GLU A 354 -9.67 -6.41 4.04
N ALA A 355 -9.94 -7.22 3.02
CA ALA A 355 -10.21 -6.77 1.67
C ALA A 355 -11.57 -6.06 1.55
N PRO A 356 -11.76 -5.18 0.55
CA PRO A 356 -12.97 -4.36 0.43
C PRO A 356 -14.22 -5.20 0.10
N GLY A 357 -15.18 -5.30 1.01
CA GLY A 357 -16.40 -6.05 0.76
C GLY A 357 -17.49 -5.91 1.84
N TRP A 358 -18.76 -5.89 1.42
CA TRP A 358 -19.91 -5.84 2.32
C TRP A 358 -21.18 -6.42 1.66
N GLY A 359 -21.69 -7.55 2.18
CA GLY A 359 -23.03 -8.10 1.87
C GLY A 359 -23.29 -8.58 0.44
N HIS A 360 -22.38 -8.30 -0.49
CA HIS A 360 -22.55 -8.54 -1.92
C HIS A 360 -21.31 -9.20 -2.53
N ILE A 361 -21.56 -10.22 -3.34
CA ILE A 361 -20.58 -10.81 -4.24
C ILE A 361 -21.17 -10.62 -5.64
N GLY A 362 -20.42 -9.91 -6.49
CA GLY A 362 -20.82 -9.68 -7.87
C GLY A 362 -20.39 -10.81 -8.82
N GLU A 363 -20.57 -10.55 -10.11
CA GLU A 363 -20.14 -11.44 -11.20
C GLU A 363 -18.60 -11.55 -11.28
N LYS A 364 -18.11 -12.40 -12.18
CA LYS A 364 -16.68 -12.69 -12.35
C LYS A 364 -15.76 -11.45 -12.37
N SER A 365 -16.15 -10.36 -13.03
CA SER A 365 -15.34 -9.13 -13.07
C SER A 365 -15.18 -8.49 -11.69
N TRP A 366 -16.24 -8.48 -10.88
CA TRP A 366 -16.22 -8.02 -9.48
C TRP A 366 -15.34 -8.94 -8.64
N GLN A 367 -15.47 -10.26 -8.83
CA GLN A 367 -14.68 -11.28 -8.11
C GLN A 367 -13.18 -11.20 -8.44
N ASP A 368 -12.85 -10.92 -9.70
CA ASP A 368 -11.47 -10.73 -10.16
C ASP A 368 -10.85 -9.46 -9.55
N LEU A 369 -11.63 -8.38 -9.41
CA LEU A 369 -11.21 -7.18 -8.66
C LEU A 369 -11.02 -7.47 -7.17
N PHE A 370 -11.91 -8.23 -6.54
CA PHE A 370 -11.75 -8.61 -5.13
C PHE A 370 -10.48 -9.46 -4.91
N CYS A 371 -10.19 -10.42 -5.79
CA CYS A 371 -8.94 -11.18 -5.74
C CYS A 371 -7.70 -10.29 -5.88
N ARG A 372 -7.73 -9.32 -6.81
CA ARG A 372 -6.66 -8.33 -6.97
C ARG A 372 -6.48 -7.51 -5.69
N ASP A 373 -7.57 -7.11 -5.04
CA ASP A 373 -7.50 -6.28 -3.82
C ASP A 373 -6.95 -7.08 -2.63
N VAL A 374 -7.28 -8.36 -2.52
CA VAL A 374 -6.65 -9.29 -1.58
C VAL A 374 -5.14 -9.40 -1.83
N GLU A 375 -4.72 -9.60 -3.09
CA GLU A 375 -3.30 -9.66 -3.44
C GLU A 375 -2.59 -8.37 -3.07
N TYR A 376 -3.15 -7.22 -3.45
CA TYR A 376 -2.54 -5.92 -3.21
C TYR A 376 -2.39 -5.64 -1.72
N MET A 377 -3.46 -5.83 -0.93
CA MET A 377 -3.45 -5.68 0.53
C MET A 377 -2.31 -6.48 1.15
N ILE A 378 -2.27 -7.79 0.88
CA ILE A 378 -1.26 -8.67 1.48
C ILE A 378 0.14 -8.26 1.04
N LYS A 379 0.38 -8.00 -0.26
CA LYS A 379 1.72 -7.63 -0.73
C LYS A 379 2.21 -6.30 -0.16
N ARG A 380 1.33 -5.29 -0.09
CA ARG A 380 1.65 -3.98 0.48
C ARG A 380 1.97 -4.08 1.97
N ASP A 381 1.17 -4.85 2.72
CA ASP A 381 1.10 -4.72 4.17
C ASP A 381 1.76 -5.89 4.94
N ARG A 382 2.17 -6.98 4.27
CA ARG A 382 2.75 -8.20 4.90
C ARG A 382 3.99 -7.99 5.77
N ASN A 383 4.67 -6.86 5.66
CA ASN A 383 5.82 -6.54 6.50
C ASN A 383 5.44 -5.86 7.84
N HIS A 384 4.18 -5.45 8.03
CA HIS A 384 3.71 -4.89 9.30
C HIS A 384 3.63 -5.98 10.38
N PRO A 385 4.50 -5.99 11.42
CA PRO A 385 4.42 -6.97 12.50
C PRO A 385 3.10 -6.89 13.27
N SER A 386 2.41 -5.75 13.27
CA SER A 386 1.10 -5.58 13.92
C SER A 386 0.01 -6.45 13.32
N ILE A 387 0.06 -6.70 12.00
CA ILE A 387 -0.99 -7.46 11.33
C ILE A 387 -0.84 -8.93 11.72
N ILE A 388 -1.93 -9.53 12.17
CA ILE A 388 -1.97 -10.94 12.59
C ILE A 388 -2.96 -11.78 11.80
N LEU A 389 -3.92 -11.16 11.13
CA LEU A 389 -5.00 -11.80 10.38
C LEU A 389 -5.29 -11.06 9.08
N TRP A 390 -5.57 -11.83 8.02
CA TRP A 390 -6.07 -11.30 6.75
C TRP A 390 -7.54 -11.68 6.54
N GLY A 391 -8.40 -10.69 6.36
CA GLY A 391 -9.79 -10.87 5.94
C GLY A 391 -9.86 -11.04 4.44
N VAL A 392 -9.96 -12.29 4.00
CA VAL A 392 -9.96 -12.67 2.57
C VAL A 392 -11.33 -13.10 2.07
N ARG A 393 -12.36 -12.85 2.86
CA ARG A 393 -13.77 -13.07 2.54
C ARG A 393 -14.51 -11.75 2.61
N VAL A 394 -15.57 -11.64 1.83
CA VAL A 394 -16.48 -10.49 1.87
C VAL A 394 -17.26 -10.54 3.18
N ASN A 395 -17.26 -9.44 3.94
CA ASN A 395 -18.00 -9.37 5.19
C ASN A 395 -19.51 -9.51 4.93
N GLU A 396 -20.20 -10.34 5.72
CA GLU A 396 -21.67 -10.49 5.71
C GLU A 396 -22.31 -10.87 4.36
N SER A 397 -21.55 -11.48 3.45
CA SER A 397 -22.12 -12.03 2.21
C SER A 397 -22.57 -13.49 2.37
N PRO A 398 -23.40 -13.99 1.44
CA PRO A 398 -23.59 -15.43 1.26
C PRO A 398 -22.26 -16.14 1.03
N ASP A 399 -22.24 -17.46 1.27
CA ASP A 399 -21.07 -18.26 0.94
C ASP A 399 -20.85 -18.36 -0.57
N HIS A 400 -19.59 -18.41 -1.00
CA HIS A 400 -19.21 -18.54 -2.41
C HIS A 400 -17.92 -19.34 -2.55
N SER A 401 -18.05 -20.66 -2.65
CA SER A 401 -16.95 -21.61 -2.58
C SER A 401 -15.80 -21.35 -3.55
N GLU A 402 -16.09 -21.00 -4.82
CA GLU A 402 -15.06 -20.75 -5.83
C GLU A 402 -14.20 -19.52 -5.49
N LEU A 403 -14.83 -18.36 -5.29
CA LEU A 403 -14.17 -17.12 -4.87
C LEU A 403 -13.32 -17.35 -3.61
N TYR A 404 -13.88 -17.97 -2.58
CA TYR A 404 -13.14 -18.14 -1.33
C TYR A 404 -12.04 -19.19 -1.40
N SER A 405 -12.17 -20.21 -2.25
CA SER A 405 -11.04 -21.09 -2.55
C SER A 405 -9.88 -20.31 -3.19
N ARG A 406 -10.20 -19.44 -4.16
CA ARG A 406 -9.21 -18.57 -4.82
C ARG A 406 -8.53 -17.62 -3.82
N THR A 407 -9.28 -16.89 -3.01
CA THR A 407 -8.72 -15.88 -2.10
C THR A 407 -7.94 -16.50 -0.94
N ASN A 408 -8.39 -17.64 -0.40
CA ASN A 408 -7.62 -18.37 0.62
C ASN A 408 -6.30 -18.93 0.06
N THR A 409 -6.34 -19.54 -1.14
CA THR A 409 -5.14 -20.06 -1.80
C THR A 409 -4.14 -18.94 -2.08
N LEU A 410 -4.64 -17.81 -2.60
CA LEU A 410 -3.85 -16.61 -2.86
C LEU A 410 -3.18 -16.08 -1.59
N ALA A 411 -3.95 -15.92 -0.51
CA ALA A 411 -3.43 -15.41 0.75
C ALA A 411 -2.35 -16.32 1.36
N ARG A 412 -2.57 -17.64 1.39
CA ARG A 412 -1.58 -18.60 1.89
C ARG A 412 -0.31 -18.65 1.04
N LYS A 413 -0.42 -18.43 -0.28
CA LYS A 413 0.73 -18.31 -1.17
C LYS A 413 1.53 -17.03 -0.89
N LEU A 414 0.85 -15.90 -0.69
CA LEU A 414 1.49 -14.59 -0.53
C LEU A 414 2.07 -14.34 0.87
N ASP A 415 1.45 -14.92 1.89
CA ASP A 415 1.88 -14.82 3.29
C ASP A 415 1.46 -16.07 4.08
N PRO A 416 2.31 -17.10 4.15
CA PRO A 416 2.03 -18.30 4.94
C PRO A 416 2.17 -18.06 6.45
N SER A 417 2.65 -16.89 6.89
CA SER A 417 2.95 -16.61 8.30
C SER A 417 1.77 -16.08 9.11
N ARG A 418 0.64 -15.80 8.45
CA ARG A 418 -0.59 -15.26 9.05
C ARG A 418 -1.79 -16.14 8.72
N GLN A 419 -2.87 -15.97 9.49
CA GLN A 419 -4.11 -16.75 9.33
C GLN A 419 -5.06 -16.18 8.31
#